data_AF-A0A2S4L599-F1
#
_entry.id   AF-A0A2S4L599-F1
#
_cell.length_a   1.000
_cell.length_b   1.000
_cell.length_c   1.000
_cell.angle_alpha   90.00
_cell.angle_beta   90.00
_cell.angle_gamma   90.00
#
_symmetry.space_group_name_H-M   'P 1'
#
loop_
_entity.id
_entity.type
_entity.pdbx_description
1 polymer ?
#
loop_
_entity_poly.entity_id
_entity_poly.type
_entity_poly.pdbx_seq_one_letter_code
_entity_poly.pdbx_strand_id
1 'polypeptide(L)'
;RVHATILTLSADDPLLHPQATPLEREHAALALSQAHAARTVVALRMLDTGAARDVSGVMRITARGGEDDDEDGAGIAQGSGNGEDVEYLYYVAGDGGVKVFERGA
;
A
#
# COMPACT_ATOMS: atom_id res chain seq x y z
N ARG A 1 17.12 17.66 -9.39
CA ARG A 1 15.64 17.54 -9.36
C ARG A 1 15.34 16.13 -8.86
N VAL A 2 14.54 15.96 -7.81
CA VAL A 2 14.18 14.62 -7.30
C VAL A 2 12.96 14.13 -8.10
N HIS A 3 13.04 12.93 -8.66
CA HIS A 3 11.98 12.37 -9.52
C HIS A 3 10.90 11.64 -8.70
N ALA A 4 11.30 10.95 -7.62
CA ALA A 4 10.40 10.21 -6.74
C ALA A 4 10.91 10.20 -5.30
N THR A 5 9.98 10.06 -4.36
CA THR A 5 10.25 9.88 -2.93
C THR A 5 9.39 8.72 -2.44
N ILE A 6 10.00 7.77 -1.73
CA ILE A 6 9.29 6.65 -1.09
C ILE A 6 9.30 6.89 0.41
N LEU A 7 8.12 6.89 1.02
CA LEU A 7 7.95 7.01 2.47
C LEU A 7 7.31 5.71 2.99
N THR A 8 7.88 5.15 4.05
CA THR A 8 7.32 3.99 4.75
C THR A 8 6.96 4.43 6.17
N LEU A 9 5.68 4.31 6.53
CA LEU A 9 5.13 4.72 7.82
C LEU A 9 4.34 3.56 8.41
N SER A 10 4.37 3.42 9.74
CA SER A 10 3.45 2.52 10.44
C SER A 10 2.06 3.15 10.45
N ALA A 11 1.10 2.52 9.78
CA ALA A 11 -0.23 3.08 9.59
C ALA A 11 -1.27 2.61 10.63
N ASP A 12 -0.98 1.52 11.37
CA ASP A 12 -1.97 0.87 12.23
C ASP A 12 -2.33 1.72 13.46
N ASP A 13 -1.34 2.15 14.23
CA ASP A 13 -1.55 3.06 15.36
C ASP A 13 -2.24 4.38 14.94
N PRO A 14 -1.77 5.10 13.89
CA PRO A 14 -2.39 6.36 13.52
C PRO A 14 -3.80 6.22 12.93
N LEU A 15 -4.14 5.13 12.24
CA LEU A 15 -5.41 4.99 11.51
C LEU A 15 -6.45 4.10 12.19
N LEU A 16 -6.05 3.19 13.09
CA LEU A 16 -6.94 2.20 13.70
C LEU A 16 -7.21 2.46 15.18
N HIS A 17 -6.31 3.15 15.90
CA HIS A 17 -6.42 3.37 17.34
C HIS A 17 -6.82 4.81 17.71
N PRO A 18 -7.55 5.02 18.82
CA PRO A 18 -7.84 6.38 19.31
C PRO A 18 -6.56 7.15 19.68
N GLN A 19 -6.44 8.41 19.23
CA GLN A 19 -5.28 9.26 19.51
C GLN A 19 -5.50 10.10 20.79
N ALA A 20 -4.95 9.64 21.91
CA ALA A 20 -5.04 10.28 23.22
C ALA A 20 -4.00 11.39 23.40
N THR A 21 -2.79 11.23 22.86
CA THR A 21 -1.69 12.18 23.03
C THR A 21 -1.51 13.12 21.83
N PRO A 22 -0.90 14.31 22.00
CA PRO A 22 -0.54 15.16 20.88
C PRO A 22 0.36 14.46 19.86
N LEU A 23 1.32 13.64 20.32
CA LEU A 23 2.22 12.89 19.44
C LEU A 23 1.46 11.91 18.53
N GLU A 24 0.48 11.20 19.08
CA GLU A 24 -0.37 10.28 18.30
C GLU A 24 -1.21 11.03 17.25
N ARG A 25 -1.72 12.22 17.60
CA ARG A 25 -2.50 13.05 16.66
C ARG A 25 -1.63 13.58 15.53
N GLU A 26 -0.42 14.06 15.85
CA GLU A 26 0.53 14.52 14.83
C GLU A 26 1.01 13.37 13.94
N HIS A 27 1.20 12.17 14.49
CA HIS A 27 1.51 10.98 13.71
C HIS A 27 0.36 10.63 12.74
N ALA A 28 -0.89 10.66 13.20
CA ALA A 28 -2.06 10.45 12.35
C ALA A 28 -2.18 11.51 11.26
N ALA A 29 -2.00 12.79 11.61
CA ALA A 29 -2.01 13.88 10.65
C ALA A 29 -0.90 13.73 9.59
N LEU A 30 0.30 13.33 9.99
CA LEU A 30 1.41 13.07 9.08
C LEU A 30 1.08 11.92 8.12
N ALA A 31 0.70 10.75 8.65
CA ALA A 31 0.40 9.57 7.84
C ALA A 31 -0.71 9.84 6.82
N LEU A 32 -1.81 10.46 7.26
CA LEU A 32 -2.94 10.81 6.39
C LEU A 32 -2.54 11.85 5.33
N SER A 33 -1.77 12.87 5.71
CA SER A 33 -1.32 13.92 4.79
C SER A 33 -0.39 13.36 3.73
N GLN A 34 0.54 12.46 4.09
CA GLN A 34 1.43 11.81 3.13
C GLN A 34 0.65 10.87 2.21
N ALA A 35 -0.28 10.08 2.75
CA ALA A 35 -1.13 9.20 1.93
C ALA A 35 -1.97 9.99 0.92
N HIS A 36 -2.54 11.13 1.32
CA HIS A 36 -3.32 12.00 0.44
C HIS A 36 -2.46 12.71 -0.63
N ALA A 37 -1.23 13.11 -0.29
CA ALA A 37 -0.30 13.77 -1.20
C ALA A 37 0.41 12.79 -2.17
N ALA A 38 0.44 11.50 -1.84
CA ALA A 38 1.12 10.49 -2.65
C ALA A 38 0.38 10.24 -3.98
N ARG A 39 1.17 10.03 -5.04
CA ARG A 39 0.66 9.55 -6.34
C ARG A 39 0.19 8.10 -6.24
N THR A 40 0.89 7.30 -5.44
CA THR A 40 0.61 5.88 -5.24
C THR A 40 0.75 5.55 -3.77
N VAL A 41 -0.24 4.87 -3.21
CA VAL A 41 -0.26 4.35 -1.85
C VAL A 41 -0.19 2.82 -1.93
N VAL A 42 0.80 2.23 -1.27
CA VAL A 42 0.94 0.78 -1.11
C VAL A 42 0.64 0.44 0.34
N ALA A 43 -0.45 -0.28 0.58
CA ALA A 43 -0.88 -0.70 1.92
C ALA A 43 -0.69 -2.21 2.09
N LEU A 44 0.00 -2.61 3.15
CA LEU A 44 0.18 -4.01 3.53
C LEU A 44 -0.73 -4.32 4.72
N ARG A 45 -1.52 -5.38 4.63
CA ARG A 45 -2.33 -5.89 5.74
C ARG A 45 -2.12 -7.38 5.93
N MET A 46 -2.20 -7.83 7.18
CA MET A 46 -2.24 -9.26 7.48
C MET A 46 -3.57 -9.86 7.01
N LEU A 47 -3.63 -11.18 6.89
CA LEU A 47 -4.88 -11.89 6.62
C LEU A 47 -5.82 -11.79 7.83
N ASP A 48 -7.09 -11.43 7.58
CA ASP A 48 -8.13 -11.36 8.60
C ASP A 48 -8.42 -12.73 9.24
N THR A 49 -8.09 -13.83 8.54
CA THR A 49 -8.27 -15.22 8.98
C THR A 49 -7.10 -15.77 9.81
N GLY A 50 -6.03 -14.99 9.99
CA GLY A 50 -4.79 -15.45 10.63
C GLY A 50 -3.78 -16.05 9.64
N ALA A 51 -2.62 -16.48 10.15
CA ALA A 51 -1.48 -16.88 9.33
C ALA A 51 -1.77 -18.12 8.45
N ALA A 52 -1.45 -18.02 7.16
CA ALA A 52 -1.45 -19.14 6.23
C ALA A 52 -0.01 -19.61 5.98
N ARG A 53 0.18 -20.88 5.61
CA ARG A 53 1.52 -21.46 5.38
C ARG A 53 2.29 -20.73 4.27
N ASP A 54 1.58 -20.36 3.22
CA ASP A 54 2.16 -19.89 1.96
C ASP A 54 1.68 -18.46 1.60
N VAL A 55 1.04 -17.75 2.54
CA VAL A 55 0.57 -16.36 2.38
C VAL A 55 0.78 -15.60 3.68
N SER A 56 1.53 -14.50 3.63
CA SER A 56 1.79 -13.60 4.75
C SER A 56 0.71 -12.52 4.89
N GLY A 57 0.19 -12.00 3.77
CA GLY A 57 -0.82 -10.95 3.82
C GLY A 57 -1.31 -10.51 2.44
N VAL A 58 -2.03 -9.39 2.45
CA VAL A 58 -2.56 -8.70 1.26
C VAL A 58 -1.81 -7.38 1.07
N MET A 59 -1.39 -7.10 -0.15
CA MET A 59 -0.86 -5.82 -0.59
C MET A 59 -1.90 -5.14 -1.48
N ARG A 60 -2.37 -3.95 -1.09
CA ARG A 60 -3.24 -3.11 -1.91
C ARG A 60 -2.45 -1.95 -2.49
N ILE A 61 -2.58 -1.71 -3.78
CA ILE A 61 -1.99 -0.56 -4.47
C ILE A 61 -3.13 0.35 -4.96
N THR A 62 -3.13 1.57 -4.45
CA THR A 62 -4.04 2.64 -4.88
C THR A 62 -3.23 3.70 -5.59
N ALA A 63 -3.52 3.95 -6.87
CA ALA A 63 -2.89 5.02 -7.64
C ALA A 63 -3.92 6.12 -7.91
N ARG A 64 -3.52 7.38 -7.70
CA ARG A 64 -4.36 8.51 -8.07
C ARG A 64 -4.37 8.60 -9.60
N GLY A 65 -5.50 8.27 -10.22
CA GLY A 65 -5.71 8.44 -11.65
C GLY A 65 -5.55 9.91 -12.04
N GLY A 66 -4.61 10.19 -12.93
CA GLY A 66 -4.49 11.45 -13.63
C GLY A 66 -4.52 11.16 -15.13
N GLU A 67 -5.22 11.99 -15.90
CA GLU A 67 -5.39 11.91 -17.36
C GLU A 67 -4.08 12.10 -18.17
N ASP A 68 -2.91 12.17 -17.53
CA ASP A 68 -1.63 12.59 -18.16
C ASP A 68 -0.55 11.48 -18.22
N ASP A 69 -0.91 10.19 -18.12
CA ASP A 69 0.06 9.08 -18.02
C ASP A 69 0.08 8.13 -19.25
N ASP A 70 -0.28 8.65 -20.42
CA ASP A 70 -0.32 7.88 -21.68
C ASP A 70 1.00 7.87 -22.48
N GLU A 71 2.12 8.44 -21.97
CA GLU A 71 3.38 8.47 -22.76
C GLU A 71 4.45 7.44 -22.36
N ASP A 72 4.41 6.82 -21.18
CA ASP A 72 5.36 5.76 -20.81
C ASP A 72 4.65 4.64 -20.05
N GLY A 73 4.09 3.68 -20.80
CA GLY A 73 3.24 2.57 -20.35
C GLY A 73 3.90 1.56 -19.39
N ALA A 74 4.21 1.99 -18.17
CA ALA A 74 4.63 1.15 -17.05
C ALA A 74 3.94 1.58 -15.74
N GLY A 75 2.69 2.03 -15.83
CA GLY A 75 1.84 2.21 -14.67
C GLY A 75 1.56 0.86 -14.00
N ILE A 76 1.95 0.73 -12.73
CA ILE A 76 1.83 -0.46 -11.86
C ILE A 76 0.36 -0.91 -11.63
N ALA A 77 -0.59 -0.25 -12.28
CA ALA A 77 -2.04 -0.42 -12.15
C ALA A 77 -2.74 -0.71 -13.50
N GLN A 78 -2.03 -1.20 -14.53
CA GLN A 78 -2.67 -1.65 -15.78
C GLN A 78 -3.29 -3.07 -15.68
N GLY A 79 -3.49 -3.61 -14.47
CA GLY A 79 -4.03 -4.95 -14.25
C GLY A 79 -5.54 -5.09 -14.40
N SER A 80 -6.30 -3.98 -14.44
CA SER A 80 -7.73 -4.03 -14.73
C SER A 80 -8.16 -2.64 -15.19
N GLY A 81 -8.76 -2.57 -16.38
CA GLY A 81 -8.81 -1.39 -17.25
C GLY A 81 -9.67 -0.22 -16.78
N ASN A 82 -9.68 0.13 -15.49
CA ASN A 82 -10.48 1.24 -15.00
C ASN A 82 -10.01 1.84 -13.66
N GLY A 83 -8.76 2.28 -13.55
CA GLY A 83 -8.29 3.08 -12.39
C GLY A 83 -8.59 2.48 -11.01
N GLU A 84 -8.76 1.16 -10.95
CA GLU A 84 -9.28 0.44 -9.79
C GLU A 84 -8.13 -0.01 -8.88
N ASP A 85 -8.36 0.09 -7.57
CA ASP A 85 -7.42 -0.40 -6.56
C ASP A 85 -7.07 -1.87 -6.83
N VAL A 86 -5.79 -2.19 -6.92
CA VAL A 86 -5.34 -3.57 -7.19
C VAL A 86 -4.91 -4.24 -5.89
N GLU A 87 -5.38 -5.47 -5.66
CA GLU A 87 -4.99 -6.30 -4.52
C GLU A 87 -4.16 -7.52 -4.95
N TYR A 88 -3.08 -7.76 -4.22
CA TYR A 88 -2.21 -8.92 -4.37
C TYR A 88 -2.08 -9.66 -3.04
N LEU A 89 -1.81 -10.96 -3.11
CA LEU A 89 -1.30 -11.74 -1.98
C LEU A 89 0.22 -11.68 -1.98
N TYR A 90 0.83 -11.60 -0.80
CA TYR A 90 2.28 -11.71 -0.68
C TYR A 90 2.68 -12.76 0.36
N TYR A 91 3.85 -13.35 0.16
CA TYR A 91 4.48 -14.28 1.07
C TYR A 91 5.93 -13.87 1.31
N VAL A 92 6.31 -13.73 2.58
CA VAL A 92 7.68 -13.52 3.03
C VAL A 92 8.18 -14.83 3.63
N ALA A 93 9.15 -15.44 2.96
CA ALA A 93 9.81 -16.65 3.42
C ALA A 93 10.79 -16.36 4.57
N GLY A 94 11.10 -17.37 5.37
CA GLY A 94 12.00 -17.24 6.53
C GLY A 94 13.45 -16.88 6.16
N ASP A 95 13.83 -17.04 4.90
CA ASP A 95 15.13 -16.63 4.34
C ASP A 95 15.12 -15.18 3.81
N GLY A 96 14.00 -14.47 3.93
CA GLY A 96 13.80 -13.12 3.41
C GLY A 96 13.34 -13.05 1.95
N GLY A 97 13.12 -14.19 1.28
CA GLY A 97 12.53 -14.23 -0.06
C GLY A 97 11.08 -13.73 -0.06
N VAL A 98 10.71 -12.92 -1.06
CA VAL A 98 9.34 -12.40 -1.19
C VAL A 98 8.71 -12.89 -2.50
N LYS A 99 7.46 -13.37 -2.42
CA LYS A 99 6.64 -13.70 -3.59
C LYS A 99 5.34 -12.91 -3.55
N VAL A 100 4.89 -12.46 -4.71
CA VAL A 100 3.63 -11.71 -4.88
C VAL A 100 2.80 -12.42 -5.93
N PHE A 101 1.50 -12.57 -5.68
CA PHE A 101 0.57 -13.31 -6.52
C PHE A 101 -0.75 -12.56 -6.65
N GLU A 102 -1.44 -12.71 -7.77
CA GLU A 102 -2.79 -12.18 -7.95
C GLU A 102 -3.79 -12.93 -7.05
N ARG A 103 -4.78 -12.20 -6.54
CA ARG A 103 -5.82 -12.80 -5.69
C ARG A 103 -6.85 -13.51 -6.58
N GLY A 104 -6.85 -14.83 -6.60
CA GLY A 104 -7.87 -15.66 -7.27
C GLY A 104 -7.44 -16.35 -8.57
N ALA A 105 -6.14 -16.37 -8.87
CA ALA A 105 -5.54 -17.15 -9.96
C ALA A 105 -5.12 -18.56 -9.50
#